data_AF-A0AAU0NZ17-F1
#
_entry.id   AF-A0AAU0NZ17-F1
#
_cell.length_a   1.000
_cell.length_b   1.000
_cell.length_c   1.000
_cell.angle_alpha   90.00
_cell.angle_beta   90.00
_cell.angle_gamma   90.00
#
_symmetry.space_group_name_H-M   'P 1'
#
loop_
_entity.id
_entity.type
_entity.pdbx_description
1 polymer ?
#
loop_
_entity_poly.entity_id
_entity_poly.type
_entity_poly.pdbx_seq_one_letter_code
_entity_poly.pdbx_strand_id
1 'polypeptide(L)'
;MDNFVIENTKSTPYVEFDPEHNKLIFKGESYPENAYGFYEPIYKLIDEYFVEFEKMTADIQLSYINTSSIKCLIMLFDKLNTNYNNRKDIIINWYYDEDNGFDYDMGQDFKMDIDIPFNFISISDEE
;
A
#
# COMPACT_ATOMS: atom_id res chain seq x y z
N MET A 1 -13.31 -10.05 10.92
CA MET A 1 -12.62 -8.75 11.08
C MET A 1 -13.54 -7.64 10.55
N ASP A 2 -13.60 -6.47 11.19
CA ASP A 2 -14.41 -5.32 10.73
C ASP A 2 -13.62 -4.42 9.76
N ASN A 3 -14.32 -3.60 8.98
CA ASN A 3 -13.67 -2.58 8.13
C ASN A 3 -12.88 -1.58 9.00
N PHE A 4 -11.70 -1.21 8.52
CA PHE A 4 -10.83 -0.23 9.17
C PHE A 4 -10.52 0.91 8.19
N VAL A 5 -10.72 2.14 8.63
CA VAL A 5 -10.50 3.34 7.81
C VAL A 5 -9.70 4.37 8.58
N ILE A 6 -8.69 4.94 7.93
CA ILE A 6 -7.99 6.15 8.34
C ILE A 6 -8.24 7.21 7.28
N GLU A 7 -8.90 8.31 7.67
CA GLU A 7 -9.07 9.47 6.79
C GLU A 7 -7.72 10.10 6.46
N ASN A 8 -7.57 10.60 5.23
CA ASN A 8 -6.34 11.30 4.87
C ASN A 8 -6.22 12.61 5.66
N THR A 9 -4.99 13.02 5.88
CA THR A 9 -4.68 14.38 6.33
C THR A 9 -3.84 15.07 5.27
N LYS A 10 -3.27 16.22 5.60
CA LYS A 10 -2.28 16.84 4.73
C LYS A 10 -1.06 15.92 4.54
N SER A 11 -0.62 15.23 5.60
CA SER A 11 0.65 14.49 5.61
C SER A 11 0.50 12.97 5.69
N THR A 12 -0.71 12.44 5.84
CA THR A 12 -0.98 11.01 5.90
C THR A 12 -1.95 10.59 4.82
N PRO A 13 -1.75 9.44 4.17
CA PRO A 13 -2.66 8.95 3.16
C PRO A 13 -3.96 8.49 3.81
N TYR A 14 -5.01 8.46 3.00
CA TYR A 14 -6.20 7.68 3.27
C TYR A 14 -5.80 6.21 3.28
N VAL A 15 -6.29 5.45 4.26
CA VAL A 15 -6.12 3.99 4.32
C VAL A 15 -7.46 3.34 4.55
N GLU A 16 -7.80 2.37 3.72
CA GLU A 16 -8.97 1.52 3.91
C GLU A 16 -8.57 0.07 3.86
N PHE A 17 -9.08 -0.68 4.84
CA PHE A 17 -9.00 -2.11 4.92
C PHE A 17 -10.41 -2.67 4.89
N ASP A 18 -10.74 -3.37 3.81
CA ASP A 18 -12.04 -4.00 3.58
C ASP A 18 -11.84 -5.52 3.49
N PRO A 19 -12.04 -6.25 4.61
CA PRO A 19 -11.91 -7.70 4.62
C PRO A 19 -12.94 -8.42 3.75
N GLU A 20 -14.14 -7.86 3.58
CA GLU A 20 -15.21 -8.48 2.78
C GLU A 20 -14.83 -8.55 1.30
N HIS A 21 -14.18 -7.50 0.80
CA HIS A 21 -13.72 -7.41 -0.59
C HIS A 21 -12.24 -7.76 -0.76
N ASN A 22 -11.55 -8.16 0.30
CA ASN A 22 -10.11 -8.46 0.33
C ASN A 22 -9.24 -7.29 -0.18
N LYS A 23 -9.59 -6.05 0.20
CA LYS A 23 -8.94 -4.84 -0.31
C LYS A 23 -8.17 -4.11 0.79
N LEU A 24 -6.99 -3.65 0.41
CA LEU A 24 -6.19 -2.66 1.14
C LEU A 24 -5.97 -1.48 0.20
N ILE A 25 -6.32 -0.27 0.62
CA ILE A 25 -6.21 0.93 -0.21
C ILE A 25 -5.33 1.95 0.50
N PHE A 26 -4.40 2.55 -0.23
CA PHE A 26 -3.64 3.73 0.18
C PHE A 26 -3.83 4.83 -0.85
N LYS A 27 -4.27 6.03 -0.44
CA LYS A 27 -4.47 7.16 -1.35
C LYS A 27 -3.98 8.49 -0.78
N GLY A 28 -3.23 9.26 -1.57
CA GLY A 28 -2.81 10.63 -1.23
C GLY A 28 -1.29 10.78 -1.06
N GLU A 29 -0.86 11.42 0.01
CA GLU A 29 0.55 11.71 0.27
C GLU A 29 0.98 11.16 1.63
N SER A 30 2.24 10.72 1.75
CA SER A 30 2.77 10.11 2.98
C SER A 30 4.08 10.76 3.42
N TYR A 31 3.97 11.74 4.31
CA TYR A 31 5.10 12.44 4.91
C TYR A 31 4.83 12.90 6.36
N PRO A 32 4.24 12.05 7.22
CA PRO A 32 3.98 12.42 8.61
C PRO A 32 5.29 12.58 9.40
N GLU A 33 5.21 13.37 10.47
CA GLU A 33 6.31 13.51 11.44
C GLU A 33 6.64 12.17 12.11
N ASN A 34 5.62 11.36 12.41
CA ASN A 34 5.76 10.01 12.96
C ASN A 34 5.23 8.95 11.99
N ALA A 35 6.02 8.62 10.96
CA ALA A 35 5.66 7.59 9.98
C ALA A 35 5.46 6.22 10.61
N TYR A 36 6.34 5.78 11.50
CA TYR A 36 6.21 4.45 12.11
C TYR A 36 4.89 4.31 12.89
N GLY A 37 4.52 5.31 13.70
CA GLY A 37 3.26 5.30 14.44
C GLY A 37 2.02 5.28 13.54
N PHE A 38 2.10 5.81 12.32
CA PHE A 38 1.02 5.74 11.34
C PHE A 38 0.88 4.33 10.74
N TYR A 39 1.99 3.70 10.33
CA TYR A 39 1.95 2.39 9.66
C TYR A 39 1.86 1.19 10.63
N GLU A 40 2.31 1.33 11.89
CA GLU A 40 2.26 0.26 12.90
C GLU A 40 0.88 -0.42 13.04
N PRO A 41 -0.25 0.31 13.18
CA PRO A 41 -1.56 -0.34 13.25
C PRO A 41 -1.89 -1.12 11.97
N ILE A 42 -1.46 -0.64 10.80
CA ILE A 42 -1.72 -1.30 9.51
C ILE A 42 -0.97 -2.64 9.43
N TYR A 43 0.27 -2.69 9.92
CA TYR A 43 1.03 -3.94 9.99
C TYR A 43 0.32 -5.01 10.83
N LYS A 44 -0.24 -4.60 11.97
CA LYS A 44 -0.97 -5.51 12.87
C LYS A 44 -2.25 -6.01 12.22
N LEU A 45 -2.99 -5.15 11.54
CA LEU A 45 -4.19 -5.53 10.79
C LEU A 45 -3.88 -6.56 9.71
N ILE A 46 -2.77 -6.42 8.98
CA ILE A 46 -2.34 -7.41 7.99
C ILE A 46 -2.04 -8.77 8.63
N ASP A 47 -1.36 -8.77 9.78
CA ASP A 47 -1.05 -10.01 10.50
C ASP A 47 -2.34 -10.71 10.97
N GLU A 48 -3.31 -9.95 11.49
CA GLU A 48 -4.62 -10.48 11.91
C GLU A 48 -5.44 -10.98 10.72
N TYR A 49 -5.43 -10.25 9.62
CA TYR A 49 -6.22 -10.58 8.43
C TYR A 49 -5.82 -11.92 7.82
N PHE A 50 -4.51 -12.17 7.63
CA PHE A 50 -4.05 -13.41 6.98
C PHE A 50 -4.18 -14.66 7.87
N VAL A 51 -4.67 -14.53 9.11
CA VAL A 51 -5.13 -15.68 9.93
C VAL A 51 -6.42 -16.26 9.36
N GLU A 52 -7.35 -15.42 8.93
CA GLU A 52 -8.69 -15.84 8.47
C GLU A 52 -8.80 -15.86 6.94
N PHE A 53 -8.08 -14.97 6.26
CA PHE A 53 -8.21 -14.75 4.82
C PHE A 53 -6.96 -15.21 4.07
N GLU A 54 -7.14 -15.50 2.79
CA GLU A 54 -6.07 -15.99 1.91
C GLU A 54 -5.72 -15.04 0.78
N LYS A 55 -6.56 -14.05 0.49
CA LYS A 55 -6.45 -13.19 -0.68
C LYS A 55 -6.29 -11.73 -0.29
N MET A 56 -5.59 -10.92 -1.07
CA MET A 56 -5.59 -9.46 -0.90
C MET A 56 -5.25 -8.76 -2.21
N THR A 57 -5.99 -7.70 -2.53
CA THR A 57 -5.58 -6.70 -3.52
C THR A 57 -5.21 -5.41 -2.80
N ALA A 58 -3.95 -4.98 -2.94
CA ALA A 58 -3.46 -3.73 -2.39
C ALA A 58 -3.41 -2.66 -3.49
N ASP A 59 -4.31 -1.70 -3.42
CA ASP A 59 -4.40 -0.55 -4.33
C ASP A 59 -3.61 0.63 -3.73
N ILE A 60 -2.48 0.99 -4.33
CA ILE A 60 -1.55 2.02 -3.82
C ILE A 60 -1.50 3.21 -4.79
N GLN A 61 -1.98 4.36 -4.35
CA GLN A 61 -1.99 5.62 -5.11
C GLN A 61 -1.32 6.71 -4.24
N LEU A 62 0.00 6.84 -4.33
CA LEU A 62 0.76 7.80 -3.51
C LEU A 62 1.58 8.76 -4.37
N SER A 63 1.20 10.03 -4.40
CA SER A 63 1.84 11.06 -5.23
C SER A 63 3.12 11.65 -4.62
N TYR A 64 3.28 11.54 -3.30
CA TYR A 64 4.48 11.99 -2.60
C TYR A 64 4.75 11.17 -1.35
N ILE A 65 6.01 10.77 -1.15
CA ILE A 65 6.44 9.96 -0.02
C ILE A 65 7.78 10.48 0.50
N ASN A 66 7.86 10.81 1.79
CA ASN A 66 9.15 11.18 2.38
C ASN A 66 9.99 9.95 2.74
N THR A 67 11.26 10.15 3.06
CA THR A 67 12.19 9.05 3.36
C THR A 67 11.75 8.16 4.53
N SER A 68 11.09 8.70 5.56
CA SER A 68 10.59 7.89 6.67
C SER A 68 9.41 7.01 6.27
N SER A 69 8.52 7.51 5.41
CA SER A 69 7.40 6.75 4.88
C SER A 69 7.83 5.71 3.84
N ILE A 70 8.87 5.98 3.04
CA ILE A 70 9.47 4.98 2.15
C ILE A 70 9.90 3.76 2.97
N LYS A 71 10.63 3.96 4.08
CA LYS A 71 11.05 2.85 4.95
C LYS A 71 9.86 2.06 5.50
N CYS A 72 8.77 2.74 5.85
CA CYS A 72 7.57 2.08 6.35
C CYS A 72 6.85 1.29 5.24
N LEU A 73 6.81 1.80 4.01
CA LEU A 73 6.24 1.08 2.88
C LEU A 73 7.09 -0.14 2.49
N ILE A 74 8.43 -0.06 2.58
CA ILE A 74 9.29 -1.24 2.41
C ILE A 74 8.88 -2.31 3.43
N MET A 75 8.73 -1.95 4.71
CA MET A 75 8.31 -2.90 5.74
C MET A 75 6.89 -3.47 5.48
N LEU A 76 5.98 -2.66 4.94
CA LEU A 76 4.65 -3.09 4.53
C LEU A 76 4.74 -4.14 3.41
N PHE A 77 5.48 -3.83 2.35
CA PHE A 77 5.64 -4.70 1.19
C PHE A 77 6.43 -5.96 1.52
N ASP A 78 7.45 -5.91 2.39
CA ASP A 78 8.14 -7.09 2.91
C ASP A 78 7.18 -8.04 3.64
N LYS A 79 6.28 -7.48 4.45
CA LYS A 79 5.26 -8.26 5.17
C LYS A 79 4.26 -8.90 4.20
N LEU A 80 3.78 -8.16 3.20
CA LEU A 80 2.93 -8.72 2.15
C LEU A 80 3.68 -9.80 1.37
N ASN A 81 4.94 -9.56 1.00
CA ASN A 81 5.74 -10.49 0.21
C ASN A 81 6.00 -11.79 0.97
N THR A 82 6.24 -11.70 2.28
CA THR A 82 6.33 -12.86 3.16
C THR A 82 5.05 -13.69 3.15
N ASN A 83 3.88 -13.05 3.22
CA ASN A 83 2.59 -13.75 3.14
C ASN A 83 2.36 -14.38 1.77
N TYR A 84 2.68 -13.67 0.69
CA TYR A 84 2.63 -14.20 -0.68
C TYR A 84 3.50 -15.44 -0.86
N ASN A 85 4.75 -15.39 -0.37
CA ASN A 85 5.68 -16.52 -0.38
C ASN A 85 5.19 -17.70 0.49
N ASN A 86 4.33 -17.43 1.47
CA ASN A 86 3.59 -18.42 2.24
C ASN A 86 2.26 -18.86 1.59
N ARG A 87 2.14 -18.71 0.26
CA ARG A 87 1.01 -19.17 -0.58
C ARG A 87 -0.29 -18.38 -0.40
N LYS A 88 -0.24 -17.17 0.16
CA LYS A 88 -1.36 -16.23 0.08
C LYS A 88 -1.46 -15.63 -1.33
N ASP A 89 -2.67 -15.36 -1.79
CA ASP A 89 -2.97 -14.80 -3.12
C ASP A 89 -3.01 -13.27 -3.03
N ILE A 90 -1.87 -12.62 -3.29
CA ILE A 90 -1.70 -11.18 -3.10
C ILE A 90 -1.36 -10.53 -4.44
N ILE A 91 -2.00 -9.39 -4.72
CA ILE A 91 -1.71 -8.55 -5.88
C ILE A 91 -1.51 -7.12 -5.39
N ILE A 92 -0.51 -6.41 -5.91
CA ILE A 92 -0.36 -4.97 -5.74
C ILE A 92 -0.70 -4.27 -7.06
N ASN A 93 -1.59 -3.29 -6.97
CA ASN A 93 -1.88 -2.33 -8.03
C ASN A 93 -1.30 -0.99 -7.62
N TRP A 94 -0.31 -0.51 -8.37
CA TRP A 94 0.33 0.77 -8.18
C TRP A 94 -0.20 1.77 -9.20
N TYR A 95 -0.91 2.77 -8.69
CA TYR A 95 -1.51 3.83 -9.48
C TYR A 95 -0.52 4.99 -9.57
N TYR A 96 -0.27 5.47 -10.78
CA TYR A 96 0.71 6.52 -11.05
C TYR A 96 0.17 7.53 -12.07
N ASP A 97 0.57 8.78 -11.93
CA ASP A 97 0.23 9.87 -12.84
C ASP A 97 1.17 9.85 -14.07
N GLU A 98 0.59 9.72 -15.27
CA GLU A 98 1.39 9.71 -16.52
C GLU A 98 2.12 11.03 -16.77
N ASP A 99 1.58 12.15 -16.26
CA ASP A 99 2.18 13.47 -16.42
C ASP A 99 3.34 13.70 -15.42
N ASN A 100 3.43 12.88 -14.36
CA ASN A 100 4.42 12.99 -13.30
C ASN A 100 5.11 11.64 -13.03
N GLY A 101 6.02 11.21 -13.92
CA GLY A 101 6.69 9.91 -13.83
C GLY A 101 7.55 9.62 -12.58
N PHE A 102 7.62 10.53 -11.60
CA PHE A 102 8.31 10.26 -10.33
C PHE A 102 7.66 9.12 -9.53
N ASP A 103 6.34 9.06 -9.49
CA ASP A 103 5.60 8.02 -8.78
C ASP A 103 5.69 6.65 -9.47
N TYR A 104 5.80 6.63 -10.80
CA TYR A 104 6.11 5.44 -11.58
C TYR A 104 7.49 4.87 -11.23
N ASP A 105 8.53 5.71 -11.25
CA ASP A 105 9.90 5.29 -10.91
C ASP A 105 9.97 4.75 -9.47
N MET A 106 9.29 5.40 -8.53
CA MET A 106 9.20 4.92 -7.14
C MET A 106 8.50 3.57 -7.03
N GLY A 107 7.40 3.34 -7.77
CA GLY A 107 6.74 2.04 -7.81
C GLY A 107 7.63 0.94 -8.42
N GLN A 108 8.43 1.29 -9.42
CA GLN A 108 9.41 0.40 -10.03
C GLN A 108 10.50 0.01 -9.04
N ASP A 109 10.98 0.94 -8.22
CA ASP A 109 11.91 0.66 -7.13
C ASP A 109 11.34 -0.37 -6.15
N PHE A 110 10.10 -0.17 -5.67
CA PHE A 110 9.46 -1.14 -4.77
C PHE A 110 9.27 -2.52 -5.39
N LYS A 111 8.92 -2.58 -6.67
CA LYS A 111 8.71 -3.85 -7.39
C LYS A 111 9.99 -4.69 -7.48
N MET A 112 11.18 -4.07 -7.53
CA MET A 112 12.44 -4.82 -7.69
C MET A 112 12.75 -5.74 -6.51
N ASP A 113 12.20 -5.46 -5.32
CA ASP A 113 12.53 -6.18 -4.07
C ASP A 113 11.48 -7.23 -3.65
N ILE A 114 10.40 -7.42 -4.42
CA ILE A 114 9.30 -8.32 -4.06
C ILE A 114 8.88 -9.26 -5.20
N ASP A 115 8.34 -10.42 -4.83
CA ASP A 115 7.87 -11.46 -5.76
C ASP A 115 6.38 -11.34 -6.11
N ILE A 116 5.67 -10.43 -5.41
CA ILE A 116 4.23 -10.22 -5.57
C ILE A 116 3.91 -9.73 -6.99
N PRO A 117 2.85 -10.25 -7.64
CA PRO A 117 2.30 -9.65 -8.85
C PRO A 117 2.03 -8.15 -8.67
N PHE A 118 2.76 -7.33 -9.43
CA PHE A 118 2.78 -5.88 -9.29
C PHE A 118 2.37 -5.20 -10.61
N ASN A 119 1.17 -4.66 -10.62
CA ASN A 119 0.56 -4.00 -11.78
C ASN A 119 0.79 -2.49 -11.67
N PHE A 120 1.18 -1.86 -12.78
CA PHE A 120 1.17 -0.40 -12.90
C PHE A 120 -0.09 0.01 -13.64
N ILE A 121 -0.83 0.94 -13.05
CA ILE A 121 -2.08 1.46 -13.59
C ILE A 121 -1.94 2.97 -13.71
N SER A 122 -1.95 3.49 -14.93
CA SER A 122 -1.97 4.94 -15.10
C SER A 122 -3.31 5.52 -14.66
N ILE A 123 -3.23 6.67 -13.99
CA ILE A 123 -4.37 7.54 -13.76
C ILE A 123 -4.18 8.77 -14.65
N SER A 124 -5.14 9.00 -15.54
CA SER A 124 -5.32 10.29 -16.19
C SER A 124 -6.37 11.06 -15.39
N ASP A 125 -6.13 12.34 -15.10
CA ASP A 125 -7.20 13.25 -14.70
C ASP A 125 -8.19 13.35 -15.88
N GLU A 126 -9.16 12.42 -15.95
CA GLU A 126 -10.36 12.65 -16.75
C GLU A 126 -11.18 13.75 -16.06
N GLU A 127 -11.05 14.96 -16.61
CA GLU A 127 -11.78 16.23 -16.38
C GLU A 127 -12.87 16.31 -15.29
#